data_AF-A0A267FWH7-F1
#
_entry.id   AF-A0A267FWH7-F1
#
_cell.length_a   1.000
_cell.length_b   1.000
_cell.length_c   1.000
_cell.angle_alpha   90.00
_cell.angle_beta   90.00
_cell.angle_gamma   90.00
#
_symmetry.space_group_name_H-M   'P 1'
#
loop_
_entity.id
_entity.type
_entity.pdbx_description
1 polymer ?
#
loop_
_entity_poly.entity_id
_entity_poly.type
_entity_poly.pdbx_seq_one_letter_code
_entity_poly.pdbx_strand_id
1 'polypeptide(L)'
;SIFGSQLLCLARLHRHLSFKAYLKLTASRSACMAATVATADTTDFSVVTTVDNAANASEESNIKPQFYFENGLRKVYPYYFVYSTYTKRRWLGKKLKEVLLDEYRGTTEEALIRDFQLKRITINGEPAAEGHVLDHNEHIQRTVHRHELPVLDAPVDIVHEDSEVLVVNKPPGLPIHPCGRFNRNSLSYLLECEHKRTGLHIVHRLDRMTSGVLIIGKSSQRASTLSGLVRDRAVQKWYLARVEGRFPEAAELGTEDDLIF
;
A
#
# COMPACT_ATOMS: atom_id res chain seq x y z
N SER A 1 40.62 3.41 -10.99
CA SER A 1 39.71 3.91 -9.94
C SER A 1 38.34 3.29 -10.18
N ILE A 2 37.79 2.67 -9.14
CA ILE A 2 36.89 1.51 -9.22
C ILE A 2 35.49 1.89 -9.73
N PHE A 3 35.03 1.13 -10.74
CA PHE A 3 33.69 1.13 -11.32
C PHE A 3 32.62 0.76 -10.28
N GLY A 4 31.51 1.50 -10.24
CA GLY A 4 30.46 1.31 -9.25
C GLY A 4 29.08 1.74 -9.71
N SER A 5 28.53 1.08 -10.75
CA SER A 5 27.09 1.03 -11.02
C SER A 5 26.79 0.14 -12.22
N GLN A 6 26.44 -1.12 -11.99
CA GLN A 6 25.79 -1.93 -13.01
C GLN A 6 24.30 -2.04 -12.66
N LEU A 7 23.51 -1.31 -13.43
CA LEU A 7 22.06 -1.47 -13.53
C LEU A 7 21.84 -2.40 -14.72
N LEU A 8 21.76 -3.72 -14.49
CA LEU A 8 21.52 -4.69 -15.55
C LEU A 8 20.00 -4.86 -15.73
N CYS A 9 19.50 -4.54 -16.92
CA CYS A 9 18.10 -4.72 -17.33
C CYS A 9 18.03 -5.95 -18.26
N LEU A 10 17.42 -7.03 -17.78
CA LEU A 10 17.35 -8.33 -18.48
C LEU A 10 16.16 -8.34 -19.46
N ALA A 11 16.31 -8.89 -20.68
CA ALA A 11 15.18 -9.35 -21.53
C ALA A 11 15.63 -10.29 -22.68
N ARG A 12 15.01 -11.49 -22.83
CA ARG A 12 14.42 -12.01 -24.10
C ARG A 12 13.61 -13.34 -23.95
N LEU A 13 12.31 -13.26 -24.29
CA LEU A 13 11.30 -14.23 -24.82
C LEU A 13 11.26 -15.74 -24.45
N HIS A 14 10.12 -16.20 -23.89
CA HIS A 14 9.04 -16.91 -24.62
C HIS A 14 7.70 -16.90 -23.83
N ARG A 15 6.59 -17.24 -24.51
CA ARG A 15 5.18 -16.99 -24.11
C ARG A 15 4.79 -17.57 -22.73
N HIS A 16 3.94 -16.83 -22.02
CA HIS A 16 3.34 -17.09 -20.69
C HIS A 16 4.30 -17.11 -19.49
N LEU A 17 4.77 -15.94 -19.02
CA LEU A 17 5.47 -15.86 -17.73
C LEU A 17 5.05 -14.60 -16.94
N SER A 18 4.64 -14.82 -15.71
CA SER A 18 4.40 -13.80 -14.69
C SER A 18 5.73 -13.23 -14.20
N PHE A 19 5.78 -11.90 -14.03
CA PHE A 19 6.96 -11.18 -13.54
C PHE A 19 7.35 -11.66 -12.12
N LYS A 20 8.59 -12.13 -11.95
CA LYS A 20 9.19 -12.46 -10.64
C LYS A 20 10.45 -11.63 -10.44
N ALA A 21 10.52 -10.87 -9.34
CA ALA A 21 11.78 -10.30 -8.87
C ALA A 21 12.36 -11.25 -7.83
N TYR A 22 13.68 -11.37 -7.81
CA TYR A 22 14.38 -12.29 -6.93
C TYR A 22 15.39 -11.56 -6.07
N LEU A 23 15.61 -12.07 -4.87
CA LEU A 23 16.56 -11.52 -3.91
C LEU A 23 17.45 -12.65 -3.38
N LYS A 24 18.77 -12.52 -3.58
CA LYS A 24 19.75 -13.45 -2.99
C LYS A 24 20.19 -12.89 -1.63
N LEU A 25 19.63 -13.44 -0.56
CA LEU A 25 20.12 -13.23 0.81
C LEU A 25 20.98 -14.43 1.18
N THR A 26 22.30 -14.27 1.22
CA THR A 26 23.20 -15.32 1.72
C THR A 26 23.17 -15.34 3.24
N ALA A 27 22.43 -16.29 3.83
CA ALA A 27 22.56 -16.65 5.24
C ALA A 27 22.34 -18.17 5.44
N SER A 28 23.17 -18.75 6.31
CA SER A 28 23.43 -20.18 6.52
C SER A 28 22.21 -21.04 6.88
N ARG A 29 22.21 -22.29 6.37
CA ARG A 29 21.18 -23.34 6.49
C ARG A 29 20.78 -23.70 7.93
N SER A 30 19.48 -23.97 8.15
CA SER A 30 18.98 -25.21 8.80
C SER A 30 17.45 -25.43 8.69
N ALA A 31 17.13 -26.63 8.18
CA ALA A 31 15.93 -27.50 8.15
C ALA A 31 14.50 -27.05 8.59
N CYS A 32 13.57 -27.16 7.61
CA CYS A 32 12.35 -28.03 7.52
C CYS A 32 11.36 -28.18 8.69
N MET A 33 10.06 -27.90 8.45
CA MET A 33 8.97 -28.91 8.42
C MET A 33 7.61 -28.29 7.98
N ALA A 34 6.81 -29.09 7.29
CA ALA A 34 5.55 -28.76 6.62
C ALA A 34 4.31 -28.78 7.54
N ALA A 35 3.25 -28.04 7.18
CA ALA A 35 1.89 -28.31 7.66
C ALA A 35 0.81 -27.84 6.67
N THR A 36 -0.24 -28.66 6.60
CA THR A 36 -1.32 -28.75 5.61
C THR A 36 -2.45 -27.72 5.82
N VAL A 37 -3.07 -27.29 4.71
CA VAL A 37 -4.25 -26.39 4.65
C VAL A 37 -5.55 -27.14 4.95
N ALA A 38 -6.44 -26.53 5.74
CA ALA A 38 -7.83 -26.94 5.87
C ALA A 38 -8.74 -25.80 5.36
N THR A 39 -9.58 -26.12 4.39
CA THR A 39 -10.63 -25.27 3.82
C THR A 39 -11.92 -25.43 4.62
N ALA A 40 -12.68 -24.35 4.80
CA ALA A 40 -14.07 -24.43 5.22
C ALA A 40 -14.93 -23.41 4.47
N ASP A 41 -16.03 -23.94 3.96
CA ASP A 41 -17.01 -23.37 3.05
C ASP A 41 -17.97 -22.35 3.68
N THR A 42 -18.59 -21.60 2.75
CA THR A 42 -19.92 -20.95 2.70
C THR A 42 -20.92 -21.32 3.81
N THR A 43 -21.86 -20.52 4.30
CA THR A 43 -22.78 -19.45 3.83
C THR A 43 -23.15 -18.64 5.10
N ASP A 44 -23.70 -17.42 5.12
CA ASP A 44 -25.03 -17.01 4.66
C ASP A 44 -25.29 -15.58 5.22
N PHE A 45 -26.34 -14.93 4.69
CA PHE A 45 -27.22 -13.99 5.41
C PHE A 45 -27.16 -12.45 5.21
N SER A 46 -28.26 -11.99 4.60
CA SER A 46 -29.08 -10.78 4.77
C SER A 46 -28.53 -9.36 4.58
N VAL A 47 -29.09 -8.71 3.56
CA VAL A 47 -29.14 -7.26 3.32
C VAL A 47 -30.17 -6.60 4.25
N VAL A 48 -29.78 -5.60 5.05
CA VAL A 48 -30.69 -4.73 5.81
C VAL A 48 -30.22 -3.26 5.80
N THR A 49 -30.92 -2.46 4.97
CA THR A 49 -31.42 -1.06 5.08
C THR A 49 -30.63 0.11 5.70
N THR A 50 -30.54 1.19 4.90
CA THR A 50 -30.77 2.65 5.17
C THR A 50 -30.80 3.18 6.62
N VAL A 51 -29.96 4.19 6.97
CA VAL A 51 -30.24 5.66 7.14
C VAL A 51 -29.15 6.40 7.95
N ASP A 52 -28.81 7.60 7.49
CA ASP A 52 -28.40 8.85 8.16
C ASP A 52 -27.86 8.86 9.62
N ASN A 53 -26.56 9.20 9.80
CA ASN A 53 -26.07 10.29 10.70
C ASN A 53 -24.53 10.29 10.90
N ALA A 54 -23.94 11.49 10.99
CA ALA A 54 -22.50 11.71 11.20
C ALA A 54 -21.96 11.21 12.56
N ALA A 55 -22.84 10.93 13.53
CA ALA A 55 -22.47 10.34 14.82
C ALA A 55 -22.13 8.83 14.74
N ASN A 56 -22.58 8.12 13.69
CA ASN A 56 -22.29 6.70 13.49
C ASN A 56 -20.93 6.44 12.82
N ALA A 57 -20.25 7.47 12.30
CA ALA A 57 -18.96 7.30 11.63
C ALA A 57 -17.85 6.80 12.57
N SER A 58 -17.94 7.08 13.88
CA SER A 58 -17.01 6.55 14.88
C SER A 58 -17.25 5.07 15.19
N GLU A 59 -18.49 4.59 15.13
CA GLU A 59 -18.80 3.17 15.33
C GLU A 59 -18.54 2.33 14.07
N GLU A 60 -18.79 2.88 12.87
CA GLU A 60 -18.46 2.24 11.59
C GLU A 60 -16.95 2.07 11.36
N SER A 61 -16.12 2.87 12.03
CA SER A 61 -14.65 2.74 11.96
C SER A 61 -14.14 1.38 12.47
N ASN A 62 -14.95 0.66 13.25
CA ASN A 62 -14.64 -0.63 13.85
C ASN A 62 -15.23 -1.82 13.05
N ILE A 63 -15.93 -1.56 11.93
CA ILE A 63 -16.43 -2.62 11.05
C ILE A 63 -15.24 -3.18 10.27
N LYS A 64 -14.99 -4.48 10.42
CA LYS A 64 -13.98 -5.17 9.63
C LYS A 64 -14.19 -4.83 8.15
N PRO A 65 -13.11 -4.47 7.43
CA PRO A 65 -13.20 -4.13 6.02
C PRO A 65 -13.88 -5.27 5.25
N GLN A 66 -14.95 -4.96 4.54
CA GLN A 66 -15.59 -5.93 3.66
C GLN A 66 -14.98 -5.83 2.27
N PHE A 67 -14.62 -6.98 1.70
CA PHE A 67 -14.07 -7.11 0.36
C PHE A 67 -14.97 -8.00 -0.48
N TYR A 68 -14.96 -7.80 -1.78
CA TYR A 68 -15.62 -8.68 -2.74
C TYR A 68 -14.76 -8.84 -3.99
N PHE A 69 -14.94 -9.96 -4.67
CA PHE A 69 -14.11 -10.39 -5.78
C PHE A 69 -14.97 -10.55 -7.03
N GLU A 70 -14.59 -9.90 -8.11
CA GLU A 70 -15.35 -9.90 -9.36
C GLU A 70 -14.39 -9.76 -10.54
N ASN A 71 -14.50 -10.66 -11.53
CA ASN A 71 -13.68 -10.64 -12.75
C ASN A 71 -12.16 -10.64 -12.49
N GLY A 72 -11.70 -11.39 -11.47
CA GLY A 72 -10.28 -11.45 -11.10
C GLY A 72 -9.75 -10.19 -10.40
N LEU A 73 -10.65 -9.30 -9.95
CA LEU A 73 -10.32 -8.08 -9.22
C LEU A 73 -10.85 -8.15 -7.80
N ARG A 74 -10.00 -7.76 -6.87
CA ARG A 74 -10.35 -7.49 -5.48
C ARG A 74 -10.86 -6.05 -5.34
N LYS A 75 -12.05 -5.91 -4.77
CA LYS A 75 -12.72 -4.64 -4.51
C LYS A 75 -13.02 -4.49 -3.02
N VAL A 76 -13.01 -3.24 -2.56
CA VAL A 76 -13.38 -2.87 -1.19
C VAL A 76 -14.78 -2.28 -1.24
N TYR A 77 -15.69 -2.74 -0.38
CA TYR A 77 -16.96 -2.05 -0.24
C TYR A 77 -16.71 -0.60 0.21
N PRO A 78 -17.44 0.39 -0.36
CA PRO A 78 -17.32 1.78 0.05
C PRO A 78 -17.51 1.93 1.56
N TYR A 79 -16.75 2.85 2.15
CA TYR A 79 -16.73 3.03 3.59
C TYR A 79 -16.43 4.48 3.96
N TYR A 80 -16.86 4.90 5.14
CA TYR A 80 -16.48 6.21 5.68
C TYR A 80 -15.07 6.18 6.26
N PHE A 81 -14.29 7.20 5.93
CA PHE A 81 -12.92 7.37 6.39
C PHE A 81 -12.70 8.79 6.89
N VAL A 82 -12.11 8.92 8.07
CA VAL A 82 -11.81 10.22 8.68
C VAL A 82 -10.37 10.59 8.38
N TYR A 83 -10.17 11.61 7.54
CA TYR A 83 -8.90 12.29 7.47
C TYR A 83 -8.73 13.18 8.68
N SER A 84 -7.54 13.20 9.26
CA SER A 84 -7.23 13.89 10.50
C SER A 84 -5.86 14.54 10.38
N THR A 85 -5.76 15.84 10.65
CA THR A 85 -4.51 16.59 10.63
C THR A 85 -4.60 17.81 11.54
N TYR A 86 -3.46 18.27 12.03
CA TYR A 86 -3.39 19.60 12.63
C TYR A 86 -3.14 20.66 11.57
N THR A 87 -3.52 21.90 11.87
CA THR A 87 -3.23 23.06 11.03
C THR A 87 -1.73 23.21 10.82
N LYS A 88 -1.33 23.33 9.55
CA LYS A 88 0.06 23.53 9.17
C LYS A 88 0.37 25.02 9.10
N ARG A 89 1.62 25.39 9.36
CA ARG A 89 2.08 26.80 9.32
C ARG A 89 1.69 27.55 8.04
N ARG A 90 1.70 26.88 6.88
CA ARG A 90 1.35 27.49 5.58
C ARG A 90 -0.17 27.69 5.36
N TRP A 91 -1.01 27.18 6.26
CA TRP A 91 -2.47 27.27 6.20
C TRP A 91 -3.04 28.38 7.10
N LEU A 92 -2.22 28.92 8.00
CA LEU A 92 -2.63 29.93 8.96
C LEU A 92 -3.16 31.18 8.24
N GLY A 93 -4.30 31.70 8.72
CA GLY A 93 -4.97 32.86 8.14
C GLY A 93 -5.67 32.61 6.80
N LYS A 94 -5.63 31.37 6.27
CA LYS A 94 -6.38 30.99 5.07
C LYS A 94 -7.72 30.40 5.46
N LYS A 95 -8.70 30.49 4.55
CA LYS A 95 -9.99 29.82 4.73
C LYS A 95 -9.82 28.30 4.61
N LEU A 96 -10.48 27.56 5.49
CA LEU A 96 -10.45 26.10 5.49
C LEU A 96 -10.86 25.52 4.13
N LYS A 97 -11.93 26.05 3.52
CA LYS A 97 -12.41 25.61 2.20
C LYS A 97 -11.32 25.71 1.11
N GLU A 98 -10.64 26.85 1.04
CA GLU A 98 -9.56 27.10 0.06
C GLU A 98 -8.40 26.14 0.28
N VAL A 99 -7.98 25.95 1.53
CA VAL A 99 -6.93 25.00 1.89
C VAL A 99 -7.30 23.56 1.50
N LEU A 100 -8.56 23.17 1.71
CA LEU A 100 -9.02 21.83 1.35
C LEU A 100 -9.06 21.62 -0.18
N LEU A 101 -9.41 22.64 -0.96
CA LEU A 101 -9.37 22.59 -2.42
C LEU A 101 -7.94 22.51 -2.96
N ASP A 102 -7.02 23.30 -2.40
CA ASP A 102 -5.64 23.38 -2.87
C ASP A 102 -4.82 22.11 -2.57
N GLU A 103 -4.94 21.60 -1.33
CA GLU A 103 -4.13 20.47 -0.86
C GLU A 103 -4.66 19.13 -1.39
N TYR A 104 -5.98 19.00 -1.55
CA TYR A 104 -6.63 17.75 -1.92
C TYR A 104 -7.22 17.85 -3.31
N ARG A 105 -6.36 17.86 -4.34
CA ARG A 105 -6.70 17.99 -5.78
C ARG A 105 -7.75 17.01 -6.35
N GLY A 106 -8.20 16.01 -5.57
CA GLY A 106 -9.32 15.13 -5.92
C GLY A 106 -10.66 15.57 -5.34
N THR A 107 -10.70 16.68 -4.60
CA THR A 107 -11.89 17.23 -3.95
C THR A 107 -12.47 18.33 -4.84
N THR A 108 -13.77 18.26 -5.12
CA THR A 108 -14.48 19.35 -5.82
C THR A 108 -15.14 20.29 -4.82
N GLU A 109 -15.45 21.51 -5.27
CA GLU A 109 -16.11 22.50 -4.44
C GLU A 109 -17.51 22.04 -4.00
N GLU A 110 -18.26 21.40 -4.91
CA GLU A 110 -19.59 20.86 -4.64
C GLU A 110 -19.54 19.77 -3.56
N ALA A 111 -18.50 18.94 -3.58
CA ALA A 111 -18.29 17.92 -2.56
C ALA A 111 -17.99 18.55 -1.19
N LEU A 112 -17.21 19.63 -1.13
CA LEU A 112 -16.94 20.33 0.13
C LEU A 112 -18.16 21.04 0.68
N ILE A 113 -18.93 21.72 -0.16
CA ILE A 113 -20.19 22.37 0.25
C ILE A 113 -21.12 21.33 0.90
N ARG A 114 -21.26 20.16 0.26
CA ARG A 114 -22.02 19.04 0.82
C ARG A 114 -21.45 18.57 2.15
N ASP A 115 -20.12 18.41 2.25
CA ASP A 115 -19.48 17.96 3.49
C ASP A 115 -19.67 18.98 4.64
N PHE A 116 -19.64 20.28 4.37
CA PHE A 116 -19.97 21.32 5.36
C PHE A 116 -21.44 21.24 5.79
N GLN A 117 -22.37 21.16 4.84
CA GLN A 117 -23.81 21.04 5.12
C GLN A 117 -24.15 19.79 5.96
N LEU A 118 -23.47 18.67 5.67
CA LEU A 118 -23.62 17.41 6.40
C LEU A 118 -22.78 17.33 7.68
N LYS A 119 -22.12 18.43 8.10
CA LYS A 119 -21.26 18.49 9.30
C LYS A 119 -20.17 17.42 9.33
N ARG A 120 -19.62 17.07 8.16
CA ARG A 120 -18.56 16.07 8.01
C ARG A 120 -17.15 16.63 8.19
N ILE A 121 -17.04 17.94 8.32
CA ILE A 121 -15.78 18.64 8.57
C ILE A 121 -15.88 19.22 9.98
N THR A 122 -14.93 18.87 10.85
CA THR A 122 -14.86 19.37 12.21
C THR A 122 -13.50 20.00 12.50
N ILE A 123 -13.51 20.95 13.43
CA ILE A 123 -12.32 21.58 14.00
C ILE A 123 -12.39 21.42 15.51
N ASN A 124 -11.38 20.78 16.09
CA ASN A 124 -11.32 20.46 17.52
C ASN A 124 -12.57 19.71 18.03
N GLY A 125 -13.15 18.86 17.16
CA GLY A 125 -14.37 18.09 17.47
C GLY A 125 -15.69 18.76 17.09
N GLU A 126 -15.72 20.07 16.86
CA GLU A 126 -16.94 20.81 16.55
C GLU A 126 -17.13 21.01 15.03
N PRO A 127 -18.37 20.98 14.50
CA PRO A 127 -18.64 21.23 13.08
C PRO A 127 -18.06 22.57 12.61
N ALA A 128 -17.24 22.53 11.56
CA ALA A 128 -16.60 23.71 11.02
C ALA A 128 -17.57 24.57 10.20
N ALA A 129 -17.48 25.89 10.35
CA ALA A 129 -18.16 26.81 9.44
C ALA A 129 -17.43 26.86 8.08
N GLU A 130 -18.16 27.02 6.98
CA GLU A 130 -17.57 27.08 5.63
C GLU A 130 -16.55 28.23 5.48
N GLY A 131 -16.82 29.36 6.16
CA GLY A 131 -15.94 30.53 6.19
C GLY A 131 -14.84 30.50 7.25
N HIS A 132 -14.62 29.37 7.93
CA HIS A 132 -13.63 29.28 9.01
C HIS A 132 -12.23 29.65 8.52
N VAL A 133 -11.56 30.54 9.25
CA VAL A 133 -10.17 30.93 9.01
C VAL A 133 -9.28 30.15 9.95
N LEU A 134 -8.33 29.41 9.40
CA LEU A 134 -7.50 28.47 10.16
C LEU A 134 -6.50 29.18 11.08
N ASP A 135 -6.42 28.71 12.31
CA ASP A 135 -5.47 29.14 13.33
C ASP A 135 -4.53 28.00 13.78
N HIS A 136 -3.53 28.36 14.59
CA HIS A 136 -2.49 27.48 15.07
C HIS A 136 -3.06 26.33 15.88
N ASN A 137 -2.52 25.14 15.64
CA ASN A 137 -2.78 23.94 16.43
C ASN A 137 -4.26 23.48 16.43
N GLU A 138 -5.07 23.97 15.49
CA GLU A 138 -6.41 23.43 15.29
C GLU A 138 -6.34 22.01 14.72
N HIS A 139 -7.15 21.11 15.28
CA HIS A 139 -7.30 19.74 14.83
C HIS A 139 -8.44 19.64 13.82
N ILE A 140 -8.10 19.47 12.56
CA ILE A 140 -9.05 19.38 11.45
C ILE A 140 -9.34 17.91 11.18
N GLN A 141 -10.61 17.55 11.16
CA GLN A 141 -11.06 16.25 10.71
C GLN A 141 -12.07 16.39 9.57
N ARG A 142 -11.99 15.50 8.59
CA ARG A 142 -12.96 15.40 7.49
C ARG A 142 -13.33 13.96 7.24
N THR A 143 -14.60 13.65 7.40
CA THR A 143 -15.19 12.35 7.10
C THR A 143 -15.58 12.29 5.63
N VAL A 144 -14.97 11.38 4.87
CA VAL A 144 -15.28 11.17 3.44
C VAL A 144 -15.85 9.77 3.21
N HIS A 145 -16.74 9.65 2.24
CA HIS A 145 -17.16 8.34 1.73
C HIS A 145 -16.18 7.88 0.66
N ARG A 146 -15.36 6.88 0.98
CA ARG A 146 -14.21 6.47 0.16
C ARG A 146 -14.58 5.34 -0.80
N HIS A 147 -14.15 5.48 -2.04
CA HIS A 147 -14.25 4.47 -3.10
C HIS A 147 -12.85 4.14 -3.57
N GLU A 148 -12.33 2.98 -3.19
CA GLU A 148 -11.01 2.55 -3.61
C GLU A 148 -11.01 1.98 -5.03
N LEU A 149 -9.89 2.13 -5.72
CA LEU A 149 -9.72 1.45 -7.00
C LEU A 149 -9.50 -0.06 -6.78
N PRO A 150 -10.01 -0.91 -7.69
CA PRO A 150 -9.77 -2.34 -7.62
C PRO A 150 -8.28 -2.65 -7.78
N VAL A 151 -7.84 -3.76 -7.18
CA VAL A 151 -6.52 -4.36 -7.40
C VAL A 151 -6.71 -5.79 -7.92
N LEU A 152 -5.65 -6.39 -8.47
CA LEU A 152 -5.72 -7.79 -8.88
C LEU A 152 -6.01 -8.68 -7.66
N ASP A 153 -6.93 -9.62 -7.84
CA ASP A 153 -7.15 -10.70 -6.88
C ASP A 153 -6.03 -11.74 -7.03
N ALA A 154 -4.87 -11.42 -6.49
CA ALA A 154 -3.70 -12.28 -6.52
C ALA A 154 -3.18 -12.48 -5.10
N PRO A 155 -2.83 -13.72 -4.72
CA PRO A 155 -2.30 -14.00 -3.40
C PRO A 155 -0.96 -13.30 -3.19
N VAL A 156 -0.67 -12.99 -1.93
CA VAL A 156 0.65 -12.55 -1.49
C VAL A 156 1.36 -13.76 -0.92
N ASP A 157 2.31 -14.32 -1.68
CA ASP A 157 3.06 -15.48 -1.22
C ASP A 157 4.13 -15.07 -0.22
N ILE A 158 4.32 -15.88 0.82
CA ILE A 158 5.39 -15.71 1.79
C ILE A 158 6.55 -16.58 1.34
N VAL A 159 7.64 -15.93 0.94
CA VAL A 159 8.84 -16.58 0.44
C VAL A 159 9.70 -17.05 1.61
N HIS A 160 9.79 -16.24 2.66
CA HIS A 160 10.56 -16.56 3.86
C HIS A 160 10.00 -15.80 5.06
N GLU A 161 10.04 -16.42 6.24
CA GLU A 161 9.65 -15.81 7.49
C GLU A 161 10.52 -16.35 8.64
N ASP A 162 11.18 -15.45 9.37
CA ASP A 162 11.94 -15.78 10.59
C ASP A 162 11.60 -14.81 11.73
N SER A 163 12.40 -14.77 12.80
CA SER A 163 12.16 -13.89 13.96
C SER A 163 12.34 -12.40 13.65
N GLU A 164 13.14 -12.06 12.63
CA GLU A 164 13.58 -10.70 12.34
C GLU A 164 12.90 -10.12 11.09
N VAL A 165 12.64 -10.95 10.09
CA VAL A 165 12.15 -10.52 8.78
C VAL A 165 11.00 -11.37 8.25
N LEU A 166 10.19 -10.73 7.41
CA LEU A 166 9.19 -11.33 6.54
C LEU A 166 9.55 -10.97 5.10
N VAL A 167 9.61 -11.97 4.23
CA VAL A 167 9.88 -11.81 2.80
C VAL A 167 8.66 -12.29 2.04
N VAL A 168 8.10 -11.41 1.22
CA VAL A 168 6.88 -11.70 0.44
C VAL A 168 7.13 -11.52 -1.05
N ASN A 169 6.42 -12.28 -1.87
CA ASN A 169 6.30 -12.05 -3.29
C ASN A 169 5.06 -11.18 -3.55
N LYS A 170 5.28 -9.89 -3.81
CA LYS A 170 4.18 -8.96 -4.06
C LYS A 170 3.64 -9.15 -5.48
N PRO A 171 2.32 -9.32 -5.67
CA PRO A 171 1.73 -9.32 -7.01
C PRO A 171 1.78 -7.92 -7.67
N PRO A 172 1.71 -7.83 -9.01
CA PRO A 172 1.60 -6.54 -9.68
C PRO A 172 0.22 -5.92 -9.43
N GLY A 173 0.09 -4.61 -9.58
CA GLY A 173 -1.17 -3.89 -9.35
C GLY A 173 -1.47 -3.56 -7.88
N LEU A 174 -0.80 -4.20 -6.92
CA LEU A 174 -0.97 -3.95 -5.48
C LEU A 174 0.03 -2.89 -4.96
N PRO A 175 -0.42 -1.74 -4.42
CA PRO A 175 0.44 -0.75 -3.74
C PRO A 175 1.02 -1.30 -2.44
N ILE A 176 2.22 -0.84 -2.06
CA ILE A 176 2.89 -1.27 -0.81
C ILE A 176 2.16 -0.76 0.44
N HIS A 177 1.83 0.53 0.45
CA HIS A 177 1.24 1.25 1.57
C HIS A 177 -0.05 1.97 1.14
N PRO A 178 -0.92 2.35 2.09
CA PRO A 178 -2.00 3.31 1.85
C PRO A 178 -1.47 4.56 1.16
N CYS A 179 -1.95 4.83 -0.05
CA CYS A 179 -1.59 6.02 -0.80
C CYS A 179 -2.69 6.42 -1.79
N GLY A 180 -2.98 7.72 -1.86
CA GLY A 180 -3.92 8.26 -2.84
C GLY A 180 -5.30 7.59 -2.73
N ARG A 181 -5.71 6.88 -3.77
CA ARG A 181 -7.00 6.14 -3.87
C ARG A 181 -6.95 4.71 -3.29
N PHE A 182 -5.82 4.29 -2.75
CA PHE A 182 -5.64 2.97 -2.14
C PHE A 182 -5.39 3.13 -0.65
N ASN A 183 -6.10 2.38 0.18
CA ASN A 183 -5.93 2.35 1.62
C ASN A 183 -6.03 0.90 2.10
N ARG A 184 -7.23 0.31 2.11
CA ARG A 184 -7.48 -1.10 2.42
C ARG A 184 -6.98 -2.03 1.32
N ASN A 185 -6.91 -1.57 0.07
CA ASN A 185 -6.22 -2.25 -1.03
C ASN A 185 -4.73 -1.89 -1.08
N SER A 186 -3.99 -2.25 -0.02
CA SER A 186 -2.52 -2.13 0.03
C SER A 186 -1.90 -3.36 0.68
N LEU A 187 -0.65 -3.67 0.32
CA LEU A 187 0.08 -4.82 0.84
C LEU A 187 0.20 -4.77 2.36
N SER A 188 0.56 -3.62 2.94
CA SER A 188 0.67 -3.49 4.40
C SER A 188 -0.66 -3.78 5.10
N TYR A 189 -1.78 -3.33 4.52
CA TYR A 189 -3.11 -3.59 5.07
C TYR A 189 -3.50 -5.07 4.97
N LEU A 190 -3.24 -5.70 3.81
CA LEU A 190 -3.43 -7.13 3.58
C LEU A 190 -2.64 -7.97 4.59
N LEU A 191 -1.35 -7.64 4.79
CA LEU A 191 -0.49 -8.35 5.72
C LEU A 191 -0.97 -8.21 7.18
N GLU A 192 -1.45 -7.03 7.56
CA GLU A 192 -1.95 -6.77 8.90
C GLU A 192 -3.30 -7.45 9.16
N CYS A 193 -4.29 -7.24 8.30
CA CYS A 193 -5.67 -7.65 8.56
C CYS A 193 -5.98 -9.10 8.17
N GLU A 194 -5.49 -9.58 7.02
CA GLU A 194 -5.83 -10.92 6.53
C GLU A 194 -4.82 -11.96 6.99
N HIS A 195 -3.55 -11.58 6.96
CA HIS A 195 -2.45 -12.44 7.36
C HIS A 195 -2.11 -12.36 8.86
N LYS A 196 -2.77 -11.46 9.60
CA LYS A 196 -2.60 -11.26 11.05
C LYS A 196 -1.15 -10.96 11.46
N ARG A 197 -0.41 -10.25 10.61
CA ARG A 197 0.99 -9.87 10.84
C ARG A 197 1.04 -8.38 11.17
N THR A 198 1.09 -8.07 12.46
CA THR A 198 1.20 -6.70 12.98
C THR A 198 2.66 -6.31 13.20
N GLY A 199 2.94 -5.02 13.42
CA GLY A 199 4.30 -4.56 13.73
C GLY A 199 5.30 -4.69 12.58
N LEU A 200 4.81 -4.77 11.35
CA LEU A 200 5.65 -4.87 10.15
C LEU A 200 6.16 -3.49 9.71
N HIS A 201 7.44 -3.44 9.37
CA HIS A 201 8.13 -2.23 8.94
C HIS A 201 8.75 -2.42 7.56
N ILE A 202 8.25 -1.68 6.57
CA ILE A 202 8.71 -1.79 5.18
C ILE A 202 10.14 -1.28 5.03
N VAL A 203 11.02 -2.10 4.46
CA VAL A 203 12.45 -1.81 4.26
C VAL A 203 12.69 -0.98 2.99
N HIS A 204 12.04 -1.37 1.91
CA HIS A 204 12.13 -0.73 0.59
C HIS A 204 10.77 -0.84 -0.11
N ARG A 205 10.57 -0.12 -1.22
CA ARG A 205 9.31 -0.14 -1.96
C ARG A 205 9.50 -0.78 -3.33
N LEU A 206 8.46 -1.43 -3.82
CA LEU A 206 8.27 -1.74 -5.24
C LEU A 206 7.13 -0.86 -5.75
N ASP A 207 7.23 -0.42 -7.01
CA ASP A 207 6.13 0.33 -7.63
C ASP A 207 4.88 -0.53 -7.72
N ARG A 208 3.71 0.11 -7.80
CA ARG A 208 2.42 -0.59 -7.84
C ARG A 208 2.38 -1.69 -8.91
N MET A 209 2.86 -1.38 -10.11
CA MET A 209 2.82 -2.31 -11.25
C MET A 209 3.97 -3.33 -11.25
N THR A 210 4.97 -3.15 -10.41
CA THR A 210 6.10 -4.09 -10.28
C THR A 210 5.73 -5.20 -9.32
N SER A 211 5.90 -6.46 -9.72
CA SER A 211 5.80 -7.61 -8.83
C SER A 211 7.17 -8.06 -8.33
N GLY A 212 7.17 -8.94 -7.34
CA GLY A 212 8.36 -9.66 -6.91
C GLY A 212 8.69 -9.49 -5.43
N VAL A 213 9.91 -9.89 -5.07
CA VAL A 213 10.35 -10.02 -3.68
C VAL A 213 10.48 -8.68 -2.97
N LEU A 214 9.86 -8.62 -1.79
CA LEU A 214 9.91 -7.49 -0.86
C LEU A 214 10.33 -7.97 0.53
N ILE A 215 11.36 -7.34 1.10
CA ILE A 215 11.77 -7.57 2.49
C ILE A 215 11.03 -6.61 3.42
N ILE A 216 10.56 -7.14 4.54
CA ILE A 216 9.84 -6.41 5.58
C ILE A 216 10.48 -6.77 6.93
N GLY A 217 10.85 -5.78 7.73
CA GLY A 217 11.35 -5.99 9.08
C GLY A 217 10.20 -6.21 10.07
N LYS A 218 10.38 -7.12 11.02
CA LYS A 218 9.44 -7.35 12.14
C LYS A 218 9.65 -6.39 13.32
N SER A 219 10.69 -5.55 13.25
CA SER A 219 10.95 -4.48 14.20
C SER A 219 11.47 -3.23 13.48
N SER A 220 11.21 -2.06 14.07
CA SER A 220 11.69 -0.77 13.56
C SER A 220 13.23 -0.74 13.46
N GLN A 221 13.91 -1.31 14.45
CA GLN A 221 15.37 -1.41 14.47
C GLN A 221 15.88 -2.24 13.29
N ARG A 222 15.30 -3.42 13.06
CA ARG A 222 15.71 -4.30 11.96
C ARG A 222 15.44 -3.68 10.61
N ALA A 223 14.27 -3.06 10.43
CA ALA A 223 13.94 -2.36 9.19
C ALA A 223 14.91 -1.21 8.90
N SER A 224 15.26 -0.40 9.90
CA SER A 224 16.24 0.69 9.76
C SER A 224 17.60 0.18 9.29
N THR A 225 18.11 -0.90 9.92
CA THR A 225 19.37 -1.54 9.52
C THR A 225 19.32 -2.02 8.08
N LEU A 226 18.27 -2.76 7.69
CA LEU A 226 18.12 -3.28 6.34
C LEU A 226 17.96 -2.15 5.30
N SER A 227 17.21 -1.09 5.64
CA SER A 227 17.07 0.09 4.77
C SER A 227 18.41 0.80 4.58
N GLY A 228 19.26 0.82 5.61
CA GLY A 228 20.65 1.26 5.53
C GLY A 228 21.43 0.45 4.50
N LEU A 229 21.42 -0.88 4.60
CA LEU A 229 22.11 -1.76 3.65
C LEU A 229 21.63 -1.57 2.20
N VAL A 230 20.32 -1.38 2.00
CA VAL A 230 19.76 -1.11 0.66
C VAL A 230 20.22 0.26 0.13
N ARG A 231 20.25 1.28 0.99
CA ARG A 231 20.72 2.63 0.63
C ARG A 231 22.21 2.65 0.31
N ASP A 232 23.00 1.91 1.07
CA ASP A 232 24.46 1.83 0.93
C ASP A 232 24.89 0.85 -0.19
N ARG A 233 23.92 0.30 -0.94
CA ARG A 233 24.12 -0.67 -2.04
C ARG A 233 24.84 -1.96 -1.61
N ALA A 234 24.77 -2.30 -0.33
CA ALA A 234 25.28 -3.56 0.22
C ALA A 234 24.37 -4.76 -0.11
N VAL A 235 23.17 -4.51 -0.64
CA VAL A 235 22.22 -5.53 -1.11
C VAL A 235 22.13 -5.51 -2.63
N GLN A 236 22.36 -6.66 -3.26
CA GLN A 236 22.13 -6.85 -4.70
C GLN A 236 20.65 -7.13 -4.97
N LYS A 237 20.09 -6.43 -5.95
CA LYS A 237 18.70 -6.60 -6.39
C LYS A 237 18.68 -6.86 -7.89
N TRP A 238 17.98 -7.91 -8.28
CA TRP A 238 17.86 -8.32 -9.68
C TRP A 238 16.42 -8.13 -10.14
N TYR A 239 16.25 -7.52 -11.32
CA TYR A 239 14.96 -7.26 -11.92
C TYR A 239 14.90 -7.91 -13.30
N LEU A 240 13.92 -8.80 -13.50
CA LEU A 240 13.60 -9.32 -14.81
C LEU A 240 12.58 -8.39 -15.47
N ALA A 241 12.90 -7.89 -16.67
CA ALA A 241 12.04 -6.99 -17.42
C ALA A 241 11.77 -7.55 -18.82
N ARG A 242 10.71 -7.06 -19.45
CA ARG A 242 10.53 -7.21 -20.90
C ARG A 242 10.53 -5.81 -21.49
N VAL A 243 11.48 -5.53 -22.36
CA VAL A 243 11.61 -4.22 -23.00
C VAL A 243 11.25 -4.31 -24.48
N GLU A 244 10.81 -3.19 -25.02
CA GLU A 244 10.66 -2.98 -26.46
C GLU A 244 11.91 -2.25 -26.99
N GLY A 245 12.51 -2.79 -28.05
CA GLY A 245 13.72 -2.23 -28.66
C GLY A 245 14.84 -3.25 -28.83
N ARG A 246 16.02 -2.77 -29.22
CA ARG A 246 17.26 -3.55 -29.34
C ARG A 246 18.31 -2.95 -28.41
N PHE A 247 18.93 -3.79 -27.60
CA PHE A 247 20.07 -3.35 -26.79
C PHE A 247 21.31 -3.16 -27.68
N PRO A 248 22.23 -2.24 -27.33
CA PRO A 248 23.54 -2.16 -27.95
C PRO A 248 24.31 -3.48 -27.76
N GLU A 249 25.08 -3.91 -28.77
CA GLU A 249 25.87 -5.16 -28.70
C GLU A 249 26.89 -5.18 -27.54
N ALA A 250 27.33 -4.01 -27.08
CA ALA A 250 28.27 -3.85 -25.97
C ALA A 250 27.61 -3.87 -24.58
N ALA A 251 26.28 -4.07 -24.48
CA ALA A 251 25.63 -4.19 -23.19
C ALA A 251 25.92 -5.56 -22.57
N GLU A 252 26.55 -5.59 -21.38
CA GLU A 252 26.53 -6.78 -20.54
C GLU A 252 25.09 -7.02 -20.09
N LEU A 253 24.44 -8.02 -20.66
CA LEU A 253 23.09 -8.45 -20.33
C LEU A 253 23.17 -9.84 -19.71
N GLY A 254 22.53 -10.03 -18.56
CA GLY A 254 22.25 -11.36 -18.05
C GLY A 254 21.00 -11.94 -18.73
N THR A 255 20.87 -13.26 -18.72
CA THR A 255 19.65 -13.97 -19.09
C THR A 255 18.98 -14.57 -17.85
N GLU A 256 17.80 -15.16 -18.03
CA GLU A 256 17.13 -15.91 -16.95
C GLU A 256 17.99 -17.10 -16.48
N ASP A 257 18.83 -17.66 -17.35
CA ASP A 257 19.75 -18.76 -17.01
C ASP A 257 20.87 -18.33 -16.06
N ASP A 258 21.21 -17.03 -16.02
CA ASP A 258 22.18 -16.48 -15.07
C ASP A 258 21.60 -16.33 -13.65
N LEU A 259 20.28 -16.46 -13.51
CA LEU A 259 19.58 -16.44 -12.24
C LEU A 259 19.67 -17.80 -11.54
N ILE A 260 20.88 -18.20 -11.15
CA ILE A 260 21.10 -19.41 -10.35
C ILE A 260 20.72 -19.11 -8.90
N PHE A 261 19.51 -19.53 -8.50
CA PHE A 261 19.03 -19.55 -7.13
C PHE A 261 19.37 -20.85 -6.42
#